data_AF-A0A933QG84-F1
#
_entry.id   AF-A0A933QG84-F1
#
_cell.length_a   1.000
_cell.length_b   1.000
_cell.length_c   1.000
_cell.angle_alpha   90.00
_cell.angle_beta   90.00
_cell.angle_gamma   90.00
#
_symmetry.space_group_name_H-M   'P 1'
#
loop_
_entity.id
_entity.type
_entity.pdbx_description
1 polymer ?
#
loop_
_entity_poly.entity_id
_entity_poly.type
_entity_poly.pdbx_seq_one_letter_code
_entity_poly.pdbx_strand_id
1 'polypeptide(L)'
;MKQIVYIEASTGRAWKLDQFPQRTGLSQVAIQFIPVYDFDKAAAVAKALGASAPNKPAVVVIQECSAYFPGPLDEYKKMYRGWIQQVKSAGVMPVIATTVPPAAPNGLWQRTKQAIKIHVLGRQSQYEQIAQFNDWLRQEAKQEGVKILDLELALRRSESDRSMNDAYDAGDGTHLNGQAYQLLDGLFAQLVKDIR
;
A
#
# COMPACT_ATOMS: atom_id res chain seq x y z
N MET A 1 19.74 -10.90 -11.35
CA MET A 1 19.18 -9.86 -10.47
C MET A 1 17.67 -9.85 -10.69
N LYS A 2 16.87 -10.00 -9.63
CA LYS A 2 15.40 -9.97 -9.76
C LYS A 2 14.91 -8.53 -9.72
N GLN A 3 14.16 -8.12 -10.73
CA GLN A 3 13.53 -6.80 -10.79
C GLN A 3 12.18 -6.84 -10.07
N ILE A 4 11.97 -5.92 -9.13
CA ILE A 4 10.70 -5.71 -8.44
C ILE A 4 10.25 -4.29 -8.76
N VAL A 5 9.01 -4.13 -9.22
CA VAL A 5 8.41 -2.81 -9.42
C VAL A 5 7.45 -2.53 -8.28
N TYR A 6 7.56 -1.35 -7.66
CA TYR A 6 6.66 -0.89 -6.60
C TYR A 6 5.92 0.37 -7.07
N ILE A 7 4.59 0.32 -7.08
CA ILE A 7 3.72 1.39 -7.58
C ILE A 7 2.94 1.98 -6.40
N GLU A 8 3.20 3.25 -6.06
CA GLU A 8 2.52 3.99 -4.99
C GLU A 8 2.74 5.51 -5.16
N ALA A 9 2.13 6.35 -4.32
CA ALA A 9 2.36 7.79 -4.22
C ALA A 9 3.48 8.21 -3.22
N SER A 10 3.10 8.64 -2.02
CA SER A 10 3.96 9.34 -1.06
C SER A 10 4.71 8.39 -0.12
N THR A 11 4.08 7.30 0.31
CA THR A 11 4.67 6.36 1.28
C THR A 11 5.92 5.69 0.71
N GLY A 12 5.82 5.14 -0.51
CA GLY A 12 6.88 4.49 -1.25
C GLY A 12 7.98 5.46 -1.67
N ARG A 13 7.63 6.71 -1.99
CA ARG A 13 8.63 7.76 -2.25
C ARG A 13 9.48 8.04 -1.02
N ALA A 14 8.85 8.23 0.14
CA ALA A 14 9.56 8.50 1.38
C ALA A 14 10.33 7.28 1.91
N TRP A 15 9.93 6.06 1.53
CA TRP A 15 10.62 4.81 1.88
C TRP A 15 11.99 4.63 1.20
N LYS A 16 12.29 5.37 0.11
CA LYS A 16 13.57 5.26 -0.62
C LYS A 16 13.90 3.82 -0.99
N LEU A 17 12.95 3.15 -1.65
CA LEU A 17 13.03 1.73 -2.00
C LEU A 17 14.20 1.39 -2.94
N ASP A 18 14.73 2.38 -3.67
CA ASP A 18 15.96 2.26 -4.45
C ASP A 18 17.19 1.92 -3.60
N GLN A 19 17.17 2.29 -2.32
CA GLN A 19 18.24 2.02 -1.34
C GLN A 19 17.97 0.78 -0.49
N PHE A 20 16.84 0.10 -0.70
CA PHE A 20 16.44 -1.06 0.10
C PHE A 20 17.46 -2.22 0.05
N PRO A 21 18.05 -2.60 -1.11
CA PRO A 21 19.04 -3.67 -1.16
C PRO A 21 20.26 -3.40 -0.27
N GLN A 22 20.71 -2.14 -0.21
CA GLN A 22 21.84 -1.71 0.61
C GLN A 22 21.50 -1.74 2.11
N ARG A 23 20.29 -1.30 2.48
CA ARG A 23 19.83 -1.31 3.89
C ARG A 23 19.58 -2.72 4.43
N THR A 24 19.17 -3.65 3.59
CA THR A 24 18.75 -5.01 4.00
C THR A 24 19.75 -6.11 3.65
N GLY A 25 20.79 -5.81 2.88
CA GLY A 25 21.77 -6.78 2.39
C GLY A 25 21.26 -7.69 1.26
N LEU A 26 20.07 -7.44 0.72
CA LEU A 26 19.46 -8.22 -0.37
C LEU A 26 19.97 -7.78 -1.76
N SER A 27 21.27 -7.90 -2.01
CA SER A 27 21.94 -7.43 -3.23
C SER A 27 21.49 -8.13 -4.53
N GLN A 28 20.77 -9.25 -4.43
CA GLN A 28 20.24 -10.00 -5.57
C GLN A 28 18.97 -9.39 -6.19
N VAL A 29 18.38 -8.36 -5.57
CA VAL A 29 17.19 -7.67 -6.07
C VAL A 29 17.48 -6.20 -6.40
N ALA A 30 16.75 -5.68 -7.38
CA ALA A 30 16.65 -4.26 -7.65
C ALA A 30 15.17 -3.85 -7.59
N ILE A 31 14.89 -2.73 -6.94
CA ILE A 31 13.54 -2.22 -6.79
C ILE A 31 13.40 -0.93 -7.59
N GLN A 32 12.49 -0.94 -8.56
CA GLN A 32 12.07 0.23 -9.28
C GLN A 32 10.80 0.78 -8.65
N PHE A 33 10.87 2.00 -8.12
CA PHE A 33 9.70 2.72 -7.66
C PHE A 33 9.07 3.53 -8.79
N ILE A 34 7.76 3.40 -9.00
CA ILE A 34 6.98 4.21 -9.94
C ILE A 34 6.00 5.07 -9.15
N PRO A 35 6.24 6.38 -9.01
CA PRO A 35 5.34 7.27 -8.31
C PRO A 35 4.06 7.51 -9.13
N VAL A 36 2.90 7.34 -8.50
CA VAL A 36 1.58 7.67 -9.07
C VAL A 36 0.74 8.38 -8.03
N TYR A 37 0.46 9.66 -8.26
CA TYR A 37 -0.32 10.54 -7.36
C TYR A 37 -1.81 10.58 -7.72
N ASP A 38 -2.36 9.46 -8.18
CA ASP A 38 -3.77 9.25 -8.45
C ASP A 38 -4.15 7.83 -8.00
N PHE A 39 -5.43 7.56 -7.74
CA PHE A 39 -5.88 6.19 -7.46
C PHE A 39 -5.62 5.28 -8.66
N ASP A 40 -5.93 5.73 -9.88
CA ASP A 40 -5.75 4.89 -11.08
C ASP A 40 -4.26 4.63 -11.39
N LYS A 41 -3.84 3.38 -11.20
CA LYS A 41 -2.47 2.91 -11.47
C LYS A 41 -2.31 2.27 -12.85
N ALA A 42 -3.34 2.24 -13.72
CA ALA A 42 -3.32 1.50 -14.98
C ALA A 42 -2.11 1.83 -15.87
N ALA A 43 -1.80 3.11 -16.03
CA ALA A 43 -0.65 3.55 -16.83
C ALA A 43 0.70 3.07 -16.25
N ALA A 44 0.83 3.05 -14.92
CA ALA A 44 2.04 2.57 -14.26
C ALA A 44 2.17 1.05 -14.33
N VAL A 45 1.06 0.31 -14.20
CA VAL A 45 1.03 -1.15 -14.42
C VAL A 45 1.43 -1.47 -15.85
N ALA A 46 0.84 -0.80 -16.84
CA ALA A 46 1.23 -0.98 -18.24
C ALA A 46 2.72 -0.68 -18.49
N LYS A 47 3.24 0.42 -17.90
CA LYS A 47 4.66 0.76 -17.96
C LYS A 47 5.56 -0.32 -17.35
N ALA A 48 5.18 -0.87 -16.19
CA ALA A 48 5.92 -1.94 -15.53
C ALA A 48 6.01 -3.21 -16.40
N LEU A 49 4.91 -3.54 -17.07
CA LEU A 49 4.79 -4.75 -17.90
C LEU A 49 5.38 -4.59 -19.32
N GLY A 50 5.58 -3.35 -19.79
CA GLY A 50 6.18 -3.07 -21.09
C GLY A 50 7.68 -3.40 -21.18
N ALA A 51 8.34 -3.67 -20.05
CA ALA A 51 9.75 -4.06 -20.03
C ALA A 51 9.93 -5.50 -20.54
N SER A 52 10.84 -5.67 -21.52
CA SER A 52 11.24 -6.97 -22.05
C SER A 52 12.43 -7.55 -21.28
N ALA A 53 12.70 -8.86 -21.44
CA ALA A 53 13.90 -9.49 -20.88
C ALA A 53 15.18 -8.74 -21.32
N PRO A 54 16.18 -8.57 -20.42
CA PRO A 54 16.26 -9.10 -19.05
C PRO A 54 15.56 -8.24 -17.98
N ASN A 55 14.90 -7.14 -18.36
CA ASN A 55 14.34 -6.14 -17.44
C ASN A 55 12.88 -6.39 -17.04
N LYS A 56 12.26 -7.47 -17.53
CA LYS A 56 10.91 -7.85 -17.14
C LYS A 56 10.85 -8.06 -15.62
N PRO A 57 9.93 -7.39 -14.89
CA PRO A 57 9.81 -7.57 -13.45
C PRO A 57 9.41 -9.00 -13.10
N ALA A 58 10.00 -9.53 -12.02
CA ALA A 58 9.52 -10.75 -11.38
C ALA A 58 8.24 -10.49 -10.59
N VAL A 59 8.12 -9.26 -10.04
CA VAL A 59 7.02 -8.85 -9.16
C VAL A 59 6.59 -7.42 -9.45
N VAL A 60 5.28 -7.17 -9.41
CA VAL A 60 4.71 -5.82 -9.31
C VAL A 60 3.94 -5.71 -8.00
N VAL A 61 4.37 -4.81 -7.12
CA VAL A 61 3.67 -4.44 -5.89
C VAL A 61 2.78 -3.23 -6.19
N ILE A 62 1.50 -3.31 -5.85
CA ILE A 62 0.52 -2.24 -6.02
C ILE A 62 0.02 -1.82 -4.64
N GLN A 63 0.14 -0.53 -4.32
CA GLN A 63 -0.30 0.05 -3.06
C GLN A 63 -1.07 1.37 -3.31
N GLU A 64 -2.16 1.60 -2.57
CA GLU A 64 -2.82 2.90 -2.53
C GLU A 64 -2.37 3.79 -1.39
N CYS A 65 -2.58 5.09 -1.60
CA CYS A 65 -2.41 6.13 -0.60
C CYS A 65 -3.73 6.37 0.13
N SER A 66 -3.65 6.63 1.44
CA SER A 66 -4.81 6.95 2.28
C SER A 66 -5.52 8.25 1.84
N ALA A 67 -4.81 9.14 1.14
CA ALA A 67 -5.33 10.41 0.65
C ALA A 67 -6.50 10.28 -0.35
N TYR A 68 -6.68 9.12 -0.99
CA TYR A 68 -7.77 8.89 -1.95
C TYR A 68 -9.08 8.47 -1.30
N PHE A 69 -9.11 8.36 0.04
CA PHE A 69 -10.28 7.96 0.79
C PHE A 69 -10.89 9.18 1.53
N PRO A 70 -12.23 9.31 1.58
CA PRO A 70 -13.21 8.43 0.95
C PRO A 70 -13.37 8.66 -0.57
N GLY A 71 -13.70 7.61 -1.31
CA GLY A 71 -13.94 7.59 -2.76
C GLY A 71 -14.87 6.45 -3.20
N PRO A 72 -15.02 6.21 -4.52
CA PRO A 72 -15.90 5.18 -5.07
C PRO A 72 -15.33 3.77 -4.91
N LEU A 73 -15.56 3.14 -3.74
CA LEU A 73 -14.98 1.83 -3.42
C LEU A 73 -15.22 0.74 -4.46
N ASP A 74 -16.40 0.65 -5.06
CA ASP A 74 -16.66 -0.42 -6.03
C ASP A 74 -15.88 -0.24 -7.33
N GLU A 75 -15.65 1.01 -7.74
CA GLU A 75 -14.77 1.34 -8.87
C GLU A 75 -13.32 1.02 -8.52
N TYR A 76 -12.88 1.41 -7.33
CA TYR A 76 -11.55 1.10 -6.80
C TYR A 76 -11.25 -0.40 -6.79
N LYS A 77 -12.21 -1.20 -6.33
CA LYS A 77 -12.11 -2.67 -6.32
C LYS A 77 -12.03 -3.25 -7.73
N LYS A 78 -12.85 -2.75 -8.65
CA LYS A 78 -12.84 -3.16 -10.05
C LYS A 78 -11.50 -2.86 -10.72
N MET A 79 -10.93 -1.68 -10.47
CA MET A 79 -9.62 -1.29 -10.98
C MET A 79 -8.51 -2.22 -10.46
N TYR A 80 -8.46 -2.47 -9.16
CA TYR A 80 -7.47 -3.40 -8.57
C TYR A 80 -7.53 -4.79 -9.18
N ARG A 81 -8.73 -5.36 -9.33
CA ARG A 81 -8.92 -6.65 -10.01
C ARG A 81 -8.35 -6.62 -11.42
N GLY A 82 -8.66 -5.56 -12.18
CA GLY A 82 -8.12 -5.35 -13.52
C GLY A 82 -6.58 -5.38 -13.53
N TRP A 83 -5.93 -4.66 -12.62
CA TRP A 83 -4.47 -4.63 -12.53
C TRP A 83 -3.87 -5.97 -12.11
N ILE A 84 -4.46 -6.66 -11.14
CA ILE A 84 -4.04 -8.02 -10.73
C ILE A 84 -4.08 -8.97 -11.93
N GLN A 85 -5.18 -8.98 -12.68
CA GLN A 85 -5.32 -9.84 -13.86
C GLN A 85 -4.34 -9.45 -14.97
N GLN A 86 -4.10 -8.16 -15.18
CA GLN A 86 -3.13 -7.68 -16.17
C GLN A 86 -1.71 -8.16 -15.84
N VAL A 87 -1.29 -8.05 -14.57
CA VAL A 87 0.02 -8.51 -14.09
C VAL A 87 0.14 -10.04 -14.20
N LYS A 88 -0.89 -10.80 -13.76
CA LYS A 88 -0.93 -12.27 -13.89
C LYS A 88 -0.82 -12.72 -15.35
N SER A 89 -1.59 -12.09 -16.25
CA SER A 89 -1.62 -12.44 -17.67
C SER A 89 -0.29 -12.17 -18.37
N ALA A 90 0.49 -11.21 -17.88
CA ALA A 90 1.84 -10.96 -18.34
C ALA A 90 2.87 -11.97 -17.79
N GLY A 91 2.47 -12.96 -16.98
CA GLY A 91 3.36 -13.91 -16.32
C GLY A 91 4.26 -13.27 -15.27
N VAL A 92 3.81 -12.18 -14.65
CA VAL A 92 4.48 -11.49 -13.54
C VAL A 92 3.67 -11.76 -12.27
N MET A 93 4.33 -11.85 -11.11
CA MET A 93 3.64 -12.05 -9.85
C MET A 93 3.08 -10.71 -9.34
N PRO A 94 1.75 -10.54 -9.22
CA PRO A 94 1.22 -9.40 -8.48
C PRO A 94 1.41 -9.60 -6.98
N VAL A 95 1.71 -8.51 -6.29
CA VAL A 95 1.60 -8.40 -4.84
C VAL A 95 0.69 -7.22 -4.55
N ILE A 96 -0.29 -7.44 -3.68
CA ILE A 96 -1.16 -6.39 -3.17
C ILE A 96 -0.56 -5.86 -1.88
N ALA A 97 -0.45 -4.54 -1.71
CA ALA A 97 -0.08 -3.93 -0.43
C ALA A 97 -1.27 -3.15 0.13
N THR A 98 -1.57 -3.34 1.43
CA THR A 98 -2.63 -2.58 2.09
C THR A 98 -2.25 -1.10 2.21
N THR A 99 -3.24 -0.22 2.16
CA THR A 99 -3.06 1.21 2.46
C THR A 99 -2.61 1.38 3.91
N VAL A 100 -1.59 2.21 4.16
CA VAL A 100 -1.14 2.54 5.51
C VAL A 100 -2.25 3.26 6.31
N PRO A 101 -2.38 3.00 7.62
CA PRO A 101 -3.42 3.65 8.41
C PRO A 101 -3.07 5.13 8.63
N PRO A 102 -4.03 6.05 8.56
CA PRO A 102 -3.82 7.41 9.04
C PRO A 102 -3.71 7.43 10.57
N ALA A 103 -3.01 8.42 11.15
CA ALA A 103 -2.99 8.61 12.60
C ALA A 103 -4.39 8.93 13.12
N ALA A 104 -4.70 8.63 14.38
CA ALA A 104 -6.00 8.98 14.95
C ALA A 104 -6.26 10.50 14.84
N PRO A 105 -7.51 10.95 14.64
CA PRO A 105 -7.81 12.36 14.69
C PRO A 105 -7.54 12.89 16.10
N ASN A 106 -6.51 13.73 16.21
CA ASN A 106 -6.10 14.34 17.46
C ASN A 106 -7.04 15.50 17.82
N GLY A 107 -7.58 15.48 19.03
CA GLY A 107 -8.39 16.55 19.61
C GLY A 107 -9.91 16.34 19.53
N LEU A 108 -10.59 16.76 20.61
CA LEU A 108 -12.05 16.68 20.77
C LEU A 108 -12.78 17.33 19.59
N TRP A 109 -12.25 18.45 19.08
CA TRP A 109 -12.85 19.22 17.99
C TRP A 109 -12.87 18.49 16.64
N GLN A 110 -11.80 17.76 16.31
CA GLN A 110 -11.74 16.98 15.06
C GLN A 110 -12.65 15.75 15.14
N ARG A 111 -12.73 15.12 16.31
CA ARG A 111 -13.69 14.03 16.58
C ARG A 111 -15.13 14.51 16.44
N THR A 112 -15.48 15.68 16.98
CA THR A 112 -16.81 16.28 16.84
C THR A 112 -17.13 16.64 15.40
N LYS A 113 -16.18 17.22 14.64
CA LYS A 113 -16.37 17.51 13.21
C LYS A 113 -16.59 16.24 12.37
N GLN A 114 -15.86 15.16 12.64
CA GLN A 114 -16.09 13.88 11.98
C GLN A 114 -17.46 13.31 12.35
N ALA A 115 -17.84 13.31 13.63
CA ALA A 115 -19.13 12.84 14.08
C ALA A 115 -20.29 13.58 13.38
N ILE A 116 -20.21 14.91 13.26
CA ILE A 116 -21.20 15.72 12.55
C ILE A 116 -21.24 15.34 11.05
N LYS A 117 -20.09 15.20 10.38
CA LYS A 117 -20.04 14.81 8.96
C LYS A 117 -20.65 13.43 8.72
N ILE A 118 -20.41 12.47 9.61
CA ILE A 118 -20.95 11.10 9.50
C ILE A 118 -22.46 11.11 9.76
N HIS A 119 -22.90 11.74 10.84
CA HIS A 119 -24.29 11.66 11.30
C HIS A 119 -25.26 12.58 10.56
N VAL A 120 -24.78 13.72 10.03
CA VAL A 120 -25.63 14.70 9.33
C VAL A 120 -25.61 14.49 7.80
N LEU A 121 -24.50 14.01 7.23
CA LEU A 121 -24.36 13.84 5.77
C LEU A 121 -24.32 12.37 5.33
N GLY A 122 -24.38 11.41 6.24
CA GLY A 122 -24.32 9.97 5.93
C GLY A 122 -23.02 9.52 5.25
N ARG A 123 -21.94 10.32 5.33
CA ARG A 123 -20.66 10.01 4.69
C ARG A 123 -19.82 9.13 5.60
N GLN A 124 -19.37 8.01 5.06
CA GLN A 124 -18.38 7.15 5.70
C GLN A 124 -17.08 7.92 5.97
N SER A 125 -16.46 7.69 7.12
CA SER A 125 -15.17 8.30 7.42
C SER A 125 -14.04 7.71 6.57
N GLN A 126 -12.97 8.48 6.38
CA GLN A 126 -11.75 8.01 5.72
C GLN A 126 -11.20 6.74 6.38
N TYR A 127 -11.20 6.66 7.72
CA TYR A 127 -10.72 5.51 8.48
C TYR A 127 -11.55 4.26 8.21
N GLU A 128 -12.87 4.37 8.29
CA GLU A 128 -13.77 3.25 8.02
C GLU A 128 -13.62 2.77 6.57
N GLN A 129 -13.43 3.69 5.62
CA GLN A 129 -13.32 3.31 4.21
C GLN A 129 -11.97 2.66 3.89
N ILE A 130 -10.88 3.15 4.49
CA ILE A 130 -9.55 2.50 4.41
C ILE A 130 -9.61 1.12 5.05
N ALA A 131 -10.24 0.98 6.23
CA ALA A 131 -10.40 -0.29 6.91
C ALA A 131 -11.16 -1.31 6.05
N GLN A 132 -12.31 -0.90 5.49
CA GLN A 132 -13.10 -1.73 4.58
C GLN A 132 -12.33 -2.10 3.31
N PHE A 133 -11.57 -1.16 2.74
CA PHE A 133 -10.76 -1.42 1.56
C PHE A 133 -9.63 -2.40 1.84
N ASN A 134 -8.89 -2.23 2.94
CA ASN A 134 -7.83 -3.15 3.36
C ASN A 134 -8.35 -4.56 3.67
N ASP A 135 -9.53 -4.67 4.29
CA ASP A 135 -10.17 -5.96 4.52
C ASP A 135 -10.57 -6.65 3.22
N TRP A 136 -11.09 -5.86 2.28
CA TRP A 136 -11.34 -6.35 0.93
C TRP A 136 -10.04 -6.79 0.23
N LEU A 137 -8.95 -6.00 0.30
CA LEU A 137 -7.65 -6.37 -0.31
C LEU A 137 -7.13 -7.71 0.24
N ARG A 138 -7.26 -7.97 1.54
CA ARG A 138 -6.91 -9.27 2.16
C ARG A 138 -7.74 -10.42 1.60
N GLN A 139 -9.04 -10.23 1.50
CA GLN A 139 -9.95 -11.22 0.95
C GLN A 139 -9.65 -11.48 -0.53
N GLU A 140 -9.45 -10.41 -1.30
CA GLU A 140 -9.14 -10.47 -2.73
C GLU A 140 -7.80 -11.16 -2.95
N ALA A 141 -6.77 -10.86 -2.15
CA ALA A 141 -5.47 -11.52 -2.24
C ALA A 141 -5.61 -13.04 -2.07
N LYS A 142 -6.42 -13.47 -1.10
CA LYS A 142 -6.72 -14.89 -0.86
C LYS A 142 -7.51 -15.51 -2.02
N GLN A 143 -8.52 -14.82 -2.54
CA GLN A 143 -9.36 -15.30 -3.65
C GLN A 143 -8.56 -15.45 -4.95
N GLU A 144 -7.69 -14.48 -5.25
CA GLU A 144 -6.87 -14.45 -6.46
C GLU A 144 -5.61 -15.31 -6.37
N GLY A 145 -5.30 -15.85 -5.19
CA GLY A 145 -4.11 -16.64 -4.91
C GLY A 145 -2.81 -15.82 -5.00
N VAL A 146 -2.86 -14.53 -4.65
CA VAL A 146 -1.73 -13.60 -4.73
C VAL A 146 -1.20 -13.26 -3.34
N LYS A 147 0.07 -12.87 -3.26
CA LYS A 147 0.69 -12.48 -1.99
C LYS A 147 0.20 -11.09 -1.56
N ILE A 148 0.11 -10.89 -0.25
CA ILE A 148 -0.21 -9.61 0.37
C ILE A 148 0.95 -9.07 1.21
N LEU A 149 1.22 -7.77 1.08
CA LEU A 149 2.11 -6.99 1.94
C LEU A 149 1.24 -6.16 2.89
N ASP A 150 1.00 -6.67 4.09
CA ASP A 150 0.05 -6.09 5.03
C ASP A 150 0.66 -4.98 5.89
N LEU A 151 0.83 -3.81 5.28
CA LEU A 151 1.34 -2.60 5.92
C LEU A 151 0.42 -2.10 7.05
N GLU A 152 -0.90 -2.23 6.91
CA GLU A 152 -1.83 -1.75 7.93
C GLU A 152 -1.75 -2.59 9.20
N LEU A 153 -1.68 -3.91 9.07
CA LEU A 153 -1.49 -4.80 10.21
C LEU A 153 -0.20 -4.48 10.96
N ALA A 154 0.88 -4.15 10.25
CA ALA A 154 2.17 -3.82 10.84
C ALA A 154 2.18 -2.46 11.57
N LEU A 155 1.40 -1.50 11.08
CA LEU A 155 1.46 -0.10 11.53
C LEU A 155 0.33 0.31 12.48
N ARG A 156 -0.76 -0.46 12.56
CA ARG A 156 -1.90 -0.11 13.41
C ARG A 156 -1.60 -0.27 14.90
N ARG A 157 -2.39 0.41 15.74
CA ARG A 157 -2.32 0.26 17.20
C ARG A 157 -2.84 -1.09 17.67
N SER A 158 -3.98 -1.54 17.16
CA SER A 158 -4.58 -2.84 17.50
C SER A 158 -5.65 -3.28 16.49
N GLU A 159 -6.24 -4.46 16.70
CA GLU A 159 -7.41 -4.92 15.93
C GLU A 159 -8.61 -3.96 16.06
N SER A 160 -8.84 -3.42 17.25
CA SER A 160 -9.97 -2.54 17.56
C SER A 160 -9.70 -1.07 17.27
N ASP A 161 -8.44 -0.65 17.27
CA ASP A 161 -7.99 0.69 16.88
C ASP A 161 -7.03 0.58 15.69
N ARG A 162 -7.61 0.68 14.49
CA ARG A 162 -6.91 0.57 13.21
C ARG A 162 -6.24 1.87 12.76
N SER A 163 -6.11 2.85 13.65
CA SER A 163 -5.29 4.03 13.39
C SER A 163 -3.80 3.71 13.53
N MET A 164 -2.95 4.56 12.95
CA MET A 164 -1.50 4.42 13.04
C MET A 164 -1.05 4.46 14.50
N ASN A 165 -0.11 3.58 14.86
CA ASN A 165 0.58 3.63 16.13
C ASN A 165 1.38 4.94 16.23
N ASP A 166 1.24 5.65 17.35
CA ASP A 166 1.88 6.97 17.55
C ASP A 166 3.40 6.87 17.50
N ALA A 167 3.97 5.70 17.82
CA ALA A 167 5.40 5.42 17.66
C ALA A 167 5.87 5.43 16.20
N TYR A 168 4.96 5.41 15.23
CA TYR A 168 5.25 5.39 13.79
C TYR A 168 4.88 6.68 13.07
N ASP A 169 4.24 7.64 13.75
CA ASP A 169 3.91 8.94 13.19
C ASP A 169 5.16 9.83 13.08
N ALA A 170 5.29 10.55 11.96
CA ALA A 170 6.27 11.62 11.77
C ALA A 170 5.88 12.92 12.53
N GLY A 171 4.66 12.97 13.08
CA GLY A 171 4.11 14.08 13.86
C GLY A 171 3.14 14.95 13.07
N ASP A 172 2.82 14.58 11.82
CA ASP A 172 1.84 15.27 10.98
C ASP A 172 0.55 14.45 10.76
N GLY A 173 0.46 13.28 11.39
CA GLY A 173 -0.69 12.39 11.36
C GLY A 173 -0.91 11.66 10.03
N THR A 174 0.00 11.82 9.07
CA THR A 174 -0.12 11.28 7.70
C THR A 174 1.10 10.48 7.29
N HIS A 175 2.30 10.94 7.62
CA HIS A 175 3.55 10.35 7.19
C HIS A 175 4.18 9.47 8.27
N LEU A 176 4.90 8.46 7.78
CA LEU A 176 5.63 7.52 8.60
C LEU A 176 6.99 8.10 9.03
N ASN A 177 7.40 7.81 10.26
CA ASN A 177 8.75 8.11 10.73
C ASN A 177 9.76 7.01 10.34
N GLY A 178 11.03 7.23 10.70
CA GLY A 178 12.12 6.28 10.40
C GLY A 178 11.94 4.90 11.03
N GLN A 179 11.35 4.81 12.23
CA GLN A 179 11.10 3.53 12.91
C GLN A 179 10.07 2.70 12.15
N ALA A 180 9.02 3.35 11.63
CA ALA A 180 8.04 2.66 10.80
C ALA A 180 8.70 2.11 9.52
N TYR A 181 9.54 2.90 8.84
CA TYR A 181 10.22 2.41 7.63
C TYR A 181 11.20 1.26 7.91
N GLN A 182 11.85 1.22 9.07
CA GLN A 182 12.67 0.08 9.49
C GLN A 182 11.81 -1.18 9.71
N LEU A 183 10.64 -1.05 10.32
CA LEU A 183 9.68 -2.14 10.45
C LEU A 183 9.23 -2.65 9.07
N LEU A 184 8.88 -1.73 8.17
CA LEU A 184 8.45 -2.06 6.82
C LEU A 184 9.58 -2.71 6.00
N ASP A 185 10.84 -2.29 6.17
CA ASP A 185 12.00 -2.93 5.54
C ASP A 185 12.08 -4.42 5.92
N GLY A 186 11.87 -4.76 7.19
CA GLY A 186 11.84 -6.15 7.66
C GLY A 186 10.71 -6.96 7.04
N LEU A 187 9.51 -6.41 7.00
CA LEU A 187 8.34 -7.05 6.39
C LEU A 187 8.55 -7.28 4.88
N PHE A 188 9.05 -6.26 4.17
CA PHE A 188 9.29 -6.34 2.74
C PHE A 188 10.44 -7.29 2.41
N ALA A 189 11.49 -7.33 3.24
CA ALA A 189 12.58 -8.29 3.10
C ALA A 189 12.10 -9.75 3.22
N GLN A 190 11.15 -10.02 4.11
CA GLN A 190 10.54 -11.35 4.21
C GLN A 190 9.79 -11.71 2.94
N LEU A 191 8.95 -10.80 2.43
CA LEU A 191 8.24 -10.99 1.16
C LEU A 191 9.21 -11.28 0.01
N VAL A 192 10.29 -10.49 -0.11
CA VAL A 192 11.31 -10.64 -1.15
C VAL A 192 11.99 -12.01 -1.08
N LYS A 193 12.30 -12.52 0.11
CA LYS A 193 12.89 -13.85 0.29
C LYS A 193 11.94 -14.98 -0.11
N ASP A 194 10.64 -14.78 0.04
CA ASP A 194 9.62 -15.77 -0.33
C ASP A 194 9.32 -15.82 -1.84
N ILE A 195 9.79 -14.83 -2.61
CA ILE A 195 9.68 -14.79 -4.06
C ILE A 195 10.81 -15.68 -4.62
N ARG A 196 10.49 -16.96 -4.85
CA ARG A 196 11.41 -17.96 -5.44
C ARG A 196 11.85 -17.60 -6.85
#